data_AF-A0A2X2Y097-F1
#
_entry.id   AF-A0A2X2Y097-F1
#
_cell.length_a   1.000
_cell.length_b   1.000
_cell.length_c   1.000
_cell.angle_alpha   90.00
_cell.angle_beta   90.00
_cell.angle_gamma   90.00
#
_symmetry.space_group_name_H-M   'P 1'
#
loop_
_entity.id
_entity.type
_entity.pdbx_description
1 polymer ?
#
loop_
_entity_poly.entity_id
_entity_poly.type
_entity_poly.pdbx_seq_one_letter_code
_entity_poly.pdbx_strand_id
1 'polypeptide(L)'
;MKVTERLEKLRKIMKDKGIDYYIIPSEDAHQSEYVCEHYRGRAYMSGFTGSAGTLLVGLENAILWTDGRYFIQALEELKGSGIEMFKMRIPGWPSLLEWLKENAKAGETIAFDGKVFSVGEYKDFKKLEEENNINIKIDEDLLDEVWKERPSLPKEKAFLHEVKYCGKSAREKLREVREEMKKLGANNYIIASLDDIAWLYNIRGNDVKCNPVVLSYALVKENEAYLYVDKSKFTSKMEEELLNEGVTLKSYDEIGNAISNLEGKILIDPNKISAYLYECIKDKNNIVEFGNITTKFKAIKNEVELDNLRKCQVRDGVAMVKFMKWLKDNIGKIEISEISASDKLEELRSLDKLFKGISFETIAGHKEHGAMMHYSATKESDYTLEPRGFLLIDSGGQYLDGTTDITRTFVLGELTEEERKDYTLVLKGHIGLMRAKFLKGATLDQPLI
;
A
#
# COMPACT_ATOMS: atom_id res chain seq x y z
N MET A 1 3.03 -15.46 -21.96
CA MET A 1 4.50 -15.57 -21.83
C MET A 1 4.79 -16.22 -20.49
N LYS A 2 5.56 -17.30 -20.46
CA LYS A 2 5.96 -17.94 -19.21
C LYS A 2 6.92 -17.03 -18.44
N VAL A 3 7.04 -17.22 -17.13
CA VAL A 3 7.98 -16.45 -16.28
C VAL A 3 9.41 -16.56 -16.80
N THR A 4 9.86 -17.75 -17.20
CA THR A 4 11.20 -17.98 -17.76
C THR A 4 11.47 -17.12 -19.00
N GLU A 5 10.53 -17.05 -19.93
CA GLU A 5 10.62 -16.22 -21.14
C GLU A 5 10.68 -14.72 -20.82
N ARG A 6 9.99 -14.27 -19.74
CA ARG A 6 10.06 -12.88 -19.25
C ARG A 6 11.46 -12.57 -18.73
N LEU A 7 12.03 -13.45 -17.90
CA LEU A 7 13.38 -13.29 -17.35
C LEU A 7 14.45 -13.29 -18.44
N GLU A 8 14.35 -14.17 -19.44
CA GLU A 8 15.29 -14.20 -20.58
C GLU A 8 15.27 -12.90 -21.38
N LYS A 9 14.09 -12.35 -21.64
CA LYS A 9 13.95 -11.05 -22.33
C LYS A 9 14.54 -9.91 -21.52
N LEU A 10 14.26 -9.86 -20.21
CA LEU A 10 14.82 -8.84 -19.32
C LEU A 10 16.36 -8.94 -19.29
N ARG A 11 16.91 -10.14 -19.15
CA ARG A 11 18.37 -10.38 -19.17
C ARG A 11 19.02 -9.95 -20.46
N LYS A 12 18.33 -10.10 -21.61
CA LYS A 12 18.85 -9.60 -22.89
C LYS A 12 18.97 -8.07 -22.87
N ILE A 13 17.91 -7.37 -22.45
CA ILE A 13 17.90 -5.91 -22.33
C ILE A 13 18.99 -5.45 -21.35
N MET A 14 19.12 -6.12 -20.21
CA MET A 14 20.16 -5.85 -19.21
C MET A 14 21.57 -5.97 -19.81
N LYS A 15 21.87 -7.05 -20.56
CA LYS A 15 23.17 -7.21 -21.24
C LYS A 15 23.44 -6.10 -22.24
N ASP A 16 22.45 -5.73 -23.04
CA ASP A 16 22.57 -4.66 -24.05
C ASP A 16 22.87 -3.29 -23.39
N LYS A 17 22.41 -3.07 -22.15
CA LYS A 17 22.62 -1.84 -21.36
C LYS A 17 23.78 -1.90 -20.35
N GLY A 18 24.49 -3.03 -20.27
CA GLY A 18 25.56 -3.24 -19.28
C GLY A 18 25.04 -3.20 -17.84
N ILE A 19 23.91 -3.84 -17.59
CA ILE A 19 23.29 -3.98 -16.26
C ILE A 19 23.50 -5.43 -15.80
N ASP A 20 24.07 -5.61 -14.61
CA ASP A 20 24.34 -6.93 -14.04
C ASP A 20 23.19 -7.41 -13.16
N TYR A 21 22.56 -6.48 -12.43
CA TYR A 21 21.40 -6.74 -11.58
C TYR A 21 20.29 -5.70 -11.80
N TYR A 22 19.05 -6.16 -11.89
CA TYR A 22 17.87 -5.31 -11.97
C TYR A 22 16.91 -5.60 -10.81
N ILE A 23 16.47 -4.55 -10.11
CA ILE A 23 15.61 -4.67 -8.92
C ILE A 23 14.20 -4.18 -9.25
N ILE A 24 13.20 -5.00 -8.90
CA ILE A 24 11.78 -4.70 -9.12
C ILE A 24 11.05 -4.82 -7.77
N PRO A 25 10.66 -3.70 -7.14
CA PRO A 25 9.97 -3.68 -5.86
C PRO A 25 8.46 -3.90 -6.02
N SER A 26 7.72 -3.88 -4.91
CA SER A 26 6.24 -3.91 -4.91
C SER A 26 5.62 -2.53 -5.05
N GLU A 27 6.37 -1.54 -4.61
CA GLU A 27 5.97 -0.16 -4.40
C GLU A 27 5.76 0.58 -5.73
N ASP A 28 4.93 1.62 -5.67
CA ASP A 28 4.71 2.56 -6.76
C ASP A 28 5.48 3.87 -6.51
N ALA A 29 5.25 4.85 -7.38
CA ALA A 29 5.87 6.17 -7.28
C ALA A 29 5.43 7.03 -6.07
N HIS A 30 4.58 6.45 -5.21
CA HIS A 30 3.99 7.08 -4.03
C HIS A 30 4.22 6.25 -2.75
N GLN A 31 4.96 5.14 -2.86
CA GLN A 31 5.26 4.23 -1.76
C GLN A 31 3.97 3.68 -1.11
N SER A 32 3.01 3.33 -1.97
CA SER A 32 1.74 2.69 -1.62
C SER A 32 1.93 1.22 -1.26
N GLU A 33 1.16 0.71 -0.29
CA GLU A 33 1.16 -0.72 0.06
C GLU A 33 0.48 -1.58 -1.01
N TYR A 34 -0.66 -1.13 -1.51
CA TYR A 34 -1.33 -1.69 -2.67
C TYR A 34 -1.12 -0.76 -3.85
N VAL A 35 -0.88 -1.33 -5.02
CA VAL A 35 -0.57 -0.56 -6.22
C VAL A 35 -1.55 -0.88 -7.33
N CYS A 36 -1.75 0.06 -8.26
CA CYS A 36 -2.53 -0.19 -9.45
C CYS A 36 -1.80 -1.16 -10.40
N GLU A 37 -2.54 -1.75 -11.35
CA GLU A 37 -2.01 -2.79 -12.24
C GLU A 37 -0.74 -2.37 -13.00
N HIS A 38 -0.58 -1.09 -13.32
CA HIS A 38 0.62 -0.55 -13.98
C HIS A 38 1.91 -0.81 -13.19
N TYR A 39 1.85 -0.78 -11.86
CA TYR A 39 3.00 -0.94 -10.96
C TYR A 39 3.21 -2.39 -10.49
N ARG A 40 2.40 -3.35 -10.96
CA ARG A 40 2.54 -4.79 -10.61
C ARG A 40 3.68 -5.49 -11.35
N GLY A 41 4.79 -4.79 -11.59
CA GLY A 41 5.96 -5.28 -12.33
C GLY A 41 6.57 -6.53 -11.73
N ARG A 42 6.71 -6.57 -10.40
CA ARG A 42 7.20 -7.75 -9.66
C ARG A 42 6.31 -8.96 -9.91
N ALA A 43 4.99 -8.79 -9.81
CA ALA A 43 4.03 -9.88 -10.06
C ALA A 43 4.06 -10.33 -11.53
N TYR A 44 4.14 -9.40 -12.48
CA TYR A 44 4.31 -9.74 -13.90
C TYR A 44 5.60 -10.54 -14.14
N MET A 45 6.73 -10.08 -13.61
CA MET A 45 8.04 -10.69 -13.87
C MET A 45 8.24 -12.02 -13.15
N SER A 46 7.74 -12.16 -11.92
CA SER A 46 7.94 -13.38 -11.11
C SER A 46 6.79 -14.38 -11.15
N GLY A 47 5.57 -13.93 -11.46
CA GLY A 47 4.35 -14.71 -11.23
C GLY A 47 3.83 -14.64 -9.79
N PHE A 48 4.61 -14.11 -8.84
CA PHE A 48 4.21 -14.01 -7.43
C PHE A 48 3.26 -12.82 -7.17
N THR A 49 2.05 -13.11 -6.69
CA THR A 49 0.93 -12.15 -6.65
C THR A 49 0.70 -11.48 -5.29
N GLY A 50 1.38 -11.92 -4.22
CA GLY A 50 1.23 -11.34 -2.86
C GLY A 50 1.54 -9.84 -2.78
N SER A 51 1.04 -9.12 -1.78
CA SER A 51 1.17 -7.65 -1.79
C SER A 51 2.59 -7.13 -1.55
N ALA A 52 3.46 -7.91 -0.89
CA ALA A 52 4.80 -7.46 -0.50
C ALA A 52 5.92 -8.38 -1.01
N GLY A 53 7.00 -7.77 -1.48
CA GLY A 53 8.23 -8.44 -1.86
C GLY A 53 9.10 -7.67 -2.85
N THR A 54 10.33 -8.12 -3.04
CA THR A 54 11.28 -7.48 -3.96
C THR A 54 11.92 -8.55 -4.81
N LEU A 55 11.89 -8.38 -6.13
CA LEU A 55 12.52 -9.27 -7.09
C LEU A 55 13.86 -8.68 -7.53
N LEU A 56 14.93 -9.42 -7.34
CA LEU A 56 16.24 -9.18 -7.95
C LEU A 56 16.40 -10.13 -9.13
N VAL A 57 16.74 -9.59 -10.30
CA VAL A 57 17.13 -10.39 -11.47
C VAL A 57 18.58 -10.12 -11.78
N GLY A 58 19.42 -11.15 -11.70
CA GLY A 58 20.78 -11.13 -12.21
C GLY A 58 20.87 -11.76 -13.60
N LEU A 59 22.05 -11.69 -14.22
CA LEU A 59 22.31 -12.31 -15.52
C LEU A 59 22.16 -13.84 -15.51
N GLU A 60 22.38 -14.49 -14.36
CA GLU A 60 22.34 -15.96 -14.22
C GLU A 60 21.36 -16.44 -13.14
N ASN A 61 21.01 -15.60 -12.17
CA ASN A 61 20.11 -15.94 -11.07
C ASN A 61 18.91 -14.97 -10.98
N ALA A 62 17.93 -15.32 -10.15
CA ALA A 62 16.83 -14.44 -9.78
C ALA A 62 16.34 -14.82 -8.38
N ILE A 63 16.10 -13.82 -7.54
CA ILE A 63 15.77 -14.02 -6.12
C ILE A 63 14.60 -13.11 -5.77
N LEU A 64 13.62 -13.64 -5.04
CA LEU A 64 12.47 -12.90 -4.54
C LEU A 64 12.44 -12.92 -3.01
N TRP A 65 12.52 -11.75 -2.40
CA TRP A 65 12.30 -11.57 -0.97
C TRP A 65 10.82 -11.33 -0.70
N THR A 66 10.26 -12.00 0.29
CA THR A 66 8.90 -11.72 0.79
C THR A 66 8.84 -11.98 2.29
N ASP A 67 7.77 -11.55 2.97
CA ASP A 67 7.60 -11.73 4.41
C ASP A 67 6.74 -12.95 4.77
N GLY A 68 6.63 -13.23 6.07
CA GLY A 68 6.01 -14.44 6.59
C GLY A 68 4.54 -14.65 6.20
N ARG A 69 3.84 -13.60 5.76
CA ARG A 69 2.46 -13.71 5.26
C ARG A 69 2.38 -14.53 3.96
N TYR A 70 3.47 -14.57 3.19
CA TYR A 70 3.46 -15.06 1.81
C TYR A 70 4.40 -16.24 1.55
N PHE A 71 5.06 -16.82 2.55
CA PHE A 71 6.02 -17.91 2.33
C PHE A 71 5.41 -19.12 1.62
N ILE A 72 4.21 -19.55 2.03
CA ILE A 72 3.53 -20.70 1.42
C ILE A 72 3.12 -20.36 -0.02
N GLN A 73 2.51 -19.18 -0.21
CA GLN A 73 2.09 -18.70 -1.53
C GLN A 73 3.26 -18.58 -2.51
N ALA A 74 4.36 -17.93 -2.09
CA ALA A 74 5.53 -17.71 -2.93
C ALA A 74 6.21 -19.04 -3.33
N LEU A 75 6.28 -20.02 -2.43
CA LEU A 75 6.83 -21.35 -2.77
C LEU A 75 6.03 -22.04 -3.88
N GLU A 76 4.71 -21.92 -3.87
CA GLU A 76 3.86 -22.52 -4.91
C GLU A 76 3.90 -21.71 -6.22
N GLU A 77 3.72 -20.39 -6.15
CA GLU A 77 3.65 -19.52 -7.33
C GLU A 77 4.99 -19.42 -8.09
N LEU A 78 6.12 -19.55 -7.39
CA LEU A 78 7.45 -19.51 -8.02
C LEU A 78 7.91 -20.87 -8.56
N LYS A 79 7.15 -21.94 -8.37
CA LYS A 79 7.54 -23.29 -8.76
C LYS A 79 7.80 -23.38 -10.27
N GLY A 80 9.01 -23.81 -10.65
CA GLY A 80 9.42 -23.92 -12.05
C GLY A 80 9.75 -22.59 -12.73
N SER A 81 9.74 -21.46 -12.01
CA SER A 81 10.13 -20.15 -12.54
C SER A 81 11.64 -19.95 -12.68
N GLY A 82 12.44 -20.70 -11.90
CA GLY A 82 13.88 -20.46 -11.74
C GLY A 82 14.22 -19.31 -10.79
N ILE A 83 13.24 -18.78 -10.06
CA ILE A 83 13.41 -17.73 -9.04
C ILE A 83 13.49 -18.41 -7.67
N GLU A 84 14.52 -18.06 -6.89
CA GLU A 84 14.67 -18.53 -5.51
C GLU A 84 13.94 -17.61 -4.53
N MET A 85 13.27 -18.17 -3.53
CA MET A 85 12.56 -17.37 -2.52
C MET A 85 13.44 -17.17 -1.28
N PHE A 86 13.60 -15.91 -0.87
CA PHE A 86 14.28 -15.51 0.37
C PHE A 86 13.28 -14.99 1.41
N LYS A 87 13.49 -15.36 2.68
CA LYS A 87 12.57 -15.02 3.78
C LYS A 87 12.98 -13.72 4.47
N MET A 88 12.17 -12.68 4.37
CA MET A 88 12.43 -11.40 5.05
C MET A 88 12.24 -11.52 6.56
N ARG A 89 13.07 -10.80 7.33
CA ARG A 89 12.98 -10.66 8.79
C ARG A 89 13.07 -12.00 9.56
N ILE A 90 13.61 -13.03 8.92
CA ILE A 90 13.90 -14.32 9.56
C ILE A 90 15.41 -14.43 9.79
N PRO A 91 15.87 -14.70 11.03
CA PRO A 91 17.29 -14.90 11.30
C PRO A 91 17.92 -15.92 10.36
N GLY A 92 19.11 -15.59 9.84
CA GLY A 92 19.87 -16.44 8.92
C GLY A 92 19.57 -16.25 7.43
N TRP A 93 18.58 -15.42 7.07
CA TRP A 93 18.33 -15.01 5.69
C TRP A 93 18.86 -13.59 5.46
N PRO A 94 19.71 -13.37 4.43
CA PRO A 94 20.21 -12.02 4.15
C PRO A 94 19.09 -11.16 3.57
N SER A 95 19.07 -9.89 3.95
CA SER A 95 18.33 -8.84 3.24
C SER A 95 18.89 -8.63 1.82
N LEU A 96 18.14 -7.93 0.97
CA LEU A 96 18.59 -7.58 -0.38
C LEU A 96 19.94 -6.85 -0.37
N LEU A 97 20.12 -5.87 0.51
CA LEU A 97 21.36 -5.10 0.61
C LEU A 97 22.52 -5.96 1.12
N GLU A 98 22.30 -6.83 2.11
CA GLU A 98 23.34 -7.77 2.58
C GLU A 98 23.73 -8.74 1.47
N TRP A 99 22.75 -9.27 0.73
CA TRP A 99 23.03 -10.16 -0.38
C TRP A 99 23.83 -9.46 -1.49
N LEU A 100 23.43 -8.25 -1.89
CA LEU A 100 24.16 -7.48 -2.89
C LEU A 100 25.57 -7.13 -2.41
N LYS A 101 25.74 -6.80 -1.14
CA LYS A 101 27.05 -6.53 -0.54
C LYS A 101 28.00 -7.72 -0.63
N GLU A 102 27.49 -8.94 -0.52
CA GLU A 102 28.29 -10.16 -0.60
C GLU A 102 28.52 -10.66 -2.03
N ASN A 103 27.60 -10.36 -2.96
CA ASN A 103 27.57 -11.00 -4.28
C ASN A 103 27.87 -10.05 -5.46
N ALA A 104 27.62 -8.74 -5.34
CA ALA A 104 27.94 -7.77 -6.38
C ALA A 104 29.43 -7.44 -6.36
N LYS A 105 30.09 -7.56 -7.51
CA LYS A 105 31.53 -7.35 -7.68
C LYS A 105 31.83 -5.93 -8.11
N ALA A 106 33.01 -5.45 -7.73
CA ALA A 106 33.50 -4.14 -8.16
C ALA A 106 33.40 -3.96 -9.69
N GLY A 107 32.82 -2.83 -10.10
CA GLY A 107 32.55 -2.48 -11.49
C GLY A 107 31.21 -2.98 -12.05
N GLU A 108 30.51 -3.90 -11.37
CA GLU A 108 29.17 -4.32 -11.79
C GLU A 108 28.14 -3.20 -11.59
N THR A 109 27.07 -3.25 -12.36
CA THR A 109 25.99 -2.26 -12.37
C THR A 109 24.70 -2.85 -11.82
N ILE A 110 24.16 -2.21 -10.80
CA ILE A 110 22.82 -2.46 -10.27
C ILE A 110 21.91 -1.35 -10.79
N ALA A 111 20.77 -1.72 -11.37
CA ALA A 111 19.79 -0.78 -11.87
C ALA A 111 18.39 -1.02 -11.30
N PHE A 112 17.62 0.07 -11.21
CA PHE A 112 16.21 0.05 -10.87
C PHE A 112 15.52 1.32 -11.37
N ASP A 113 14.18 1.33 -11.40
CA ASP A 113 13.43 2.56 -11.66
C ASP A 113 13.41 3.45 -10.41
N GLY A 114 14.12 4.57 -10.45
CA GLY A 114 14.21 5.53 -9.36
C GLY A 114 12.88 6.17 -8.97
N LYS A 115 11.82 6.03 -9.79
CA LYS A 115 10.48 6.51 -9.41
C LYS A 115 9.85 5.65 -8.32
N VAL A 116 10.19 4.37 -8.21
CA VAL A 116 9.51 3.43 -7.30
C VAL A 116 10.33 3.04 -6.05
N PHE A 117 11.54 3.59 -5.90
CA PHE A 117 12.35 3.46 -4.68
C PHE A 117 12.32 4.73 -3.87
N SER A 118 12.20 4.60 -2.55
CA SER A 118 12.24 5.74 -1.64
C SER A 118 13.64 6.38 -1.56
N VAL A 119 13.71 7.64 -1.11
CA VAL A 119 15.00 8.29 -0.82
C VAL A 119 15.80 7.52 0.22
N GLY A 120 15.13 6.96 1.23
CA GLY A 120 15.76 6.14 2.27
C GLY A 120 16.53 4.97 1.66
N GLU A 121 15.84 4.16 0.86
CA GLU A 121 16.45 3.01 0.17
C GLU A 121 17.54 3.44 -0.81
N TYR A 122 17.32 4.53 -1.55
CA TYR A 122 18.31 5.05 -2.49
C TYR A 122 19.62 5.45 -1.80
N LYS A 123 19.55 6.06 -0.62
CA LYS A 123 20.75 6.38 0.17
C LYS A 123 21.47 5.12 0.63
N ASP A 124 20.75 4.07 0.98
CA ASP A 124 21.36 2.78 1.33
C ASP A 124 22.07 2.16 0.10
N PHE A 125 21.48 2.25 -1.09
CA PHE A 125 22.15 1.84 -2.34
C PHE A 125 23.37 2.71 -2.66
N LYS A 126 23.33 4.02 -2.41
CA LYS A 126 24.49 4.91 -2.59
C LYS A 126 25.64 4.58 -1.64
N LYS A 127 25.33 4.22 -0.40
CA LYS A 127 26.33 3.72 0.54
C LYS A 127 26.95 2.40 0.04
N LEU A 128 26.11 1.49 -0.47
CA LEU A 128 26.58 0.25 -1.07
C LEU A 128 27.47 0.49 -2.31
N GLU A 129 27.13 1.49 -3.13
CA GLU A 129 27.91 1.92 -4.30
C GLU A 129 29.37 2.21 -3.92
N GLU A 130 29.56 3.02 -2.87
CA GLU A 130 30.88 3.40 -2.35
C GLU A 130 31.61 2.22 -1.69
N GLU A 131 30.92 1.42 -0.87
CA GLU A 131 31.52 0.31 -0.13
C GLU A 131 32.00 -0.83 -1.04
N ASN A 132 31.25 -1.13 -2.10
CA ASN A 132 31.53 -2.25 -3.00
C ASN A 132 32.20 -1.84 -4.32
N ASN A 133 32.38 -0.53 -4.57
CA ASN A 133 32.87 0.02 -5.83
C ASN A 133 32.06 -0.50 -7.04
N ILE A 134 30.73 -0.47 -6.91
CA ILE A 134 29.77 -0.83 -7.96
C ILE A 134 29.16 0.44 -8.57
N ASN A 135 28.29 0.29 -9.57
CA ASN A 135 27.56 1.40 -10.16
C ASN A 135 26.06 1.27 -9.86
N ILE A 136 25.41 2.36 -9.46
CA ILE A 136 23.95 2.42 -9.27
C ILE A 136 23.33 3.28 -10.38
N LYS A 137 22.43 2.69 -11.17
CA LYS A 137 21.60 3.39 -12.18
C LYS A 137 20.14 3.43 -11.73
N ILE A 138 19.51 4.60 -11.82
CA ILE A 138 18.13 4.82 -11.34
C ILE A 138 17.18 5.34 -12.43
N ASP A 139 17.67 5.49 -13.65
CA ASP A 139 16.97 6.08 -14.79
C ASP A 139 16.36 5.03 -15.74
N GLU A 140 16.33 3.77 -15.31
CA GLU A 140 16.00 2.61 -16.14
C GLU A 140 14.70 1.91 -15.67
N ASP A 141 13.57 2.24 -16.30
CA ASP A 141 12.35 1.42 -16.21
C ASP A 141 12.36 0.36 -17.33
N LEU A 142 13.04 -0.76 -17.08
CA LEU A 142 13.14 -1.85 -18.05
C LEU A 142 11.80 -2.60 -18.21
N LEU A 143 10.82 -2.38 -17.32
CA LEU A 143 9.50 -2.98 -17.46
C LEU A 143 8.78 -2.47 -18.70
N ASP A 144 8.96 -1.21 -19.08
CA ASP A 144 8.37 -0.65 -20.30
C ASP A 144 8.85 -1.37 -21.57
N GLU A 145 10.08 -1.91 -21.56
CA GLU A 145 10.64 -2.65 -22.69
C GLU A 145 10.20 -4.13 -22.72
N VAL A 146 10.08 -4.79 -21.56
CA VAL A 146 9.74 -6.23 -21.47
C VAL A 146 8.24 -6.50 -21.36
N TRP A 147 7.45 -5.55 -20.85
CA TRP A 147 6.02 -5.67 -20.61
C TRP A 147 5.21 -4.89 -21.66
N LYS A 148 5.11 -5.46 -22.87
CA LYS A 148 4.42 -4.82 -24.01
C LYS A 148 2.97 -4.42 -23.74
N GLU A 149 2.25 -5.23 -22.96
CA GLU A 149 0.86 -5.00 -22.58
C GLU A 149 0.75 -4.40 -21.17
N ARG A 150 1.75 -3.59 -20.75
CA ARG A 150 1.72 -2.93 -19.44
C ARG A 150 0.49 -2.01 -19.38
N PRO A 151 -0.39 -2.18 -18.37
CA PRO A 151 -1.57 -1.34 -18.24
C PRO A 151 -1.19 0.14 -18.13
N SER A 152 -1.98 1.02 -18.74
CA SER A 152 -1.83 2.46 -18.52
C SER A 152 -2.18 2.81 -17.07
N LEU A 153 -1.67 3.95 -16.58
CA LEU A 153 -2.12 4.49 -15.30
C LEU A 153 -3.65 4.68 -15.28
N PRO A 154 -4.29 4.42 -14.12
CA PRO A 154 -5.73 4.53 -13.97
C PRO A 154 -6.22 5.95 -14.22
N LYS A 155 -7.42 6.06 -14.81
CA LYS A 155 -8.10 7.33 -15.14
C LYS A 155 -9.44 7.47 -14.41
N GLU A 156 -9.54 6.84 -13.25
CA GLU A 156 -10.76 6.86 -12.45
C GLU A 156 -11.11 8.28 -12.03
N LYS A 157 -12.41 8.59 -11.97
CA LYS A 157 -12.86 9.94 -11.63
C LYS A 157 -12.63 10.22 -10.14
N ALA A 158 -12.10 11.41 -9.87
CA ALA A 158 -11.98 11.91 -8.51
C ALA A 158 -13.32 12.48 -8.03
N PHE A 159 -13.48 12.60 -6.71
CA PHE A 159 -14.57 13.33 -6.09
C PHE A 159 -14.08 14.12 -4.87
N LEU A 160 -14.80 15.19 -4.53
CA LEU A 160 -14.52 15.99 -3.35
C LEU A 160 -15.14 15.35 -2.10
N HIS A 161 -14.37 15.30 -1.02
CA HIS A 161 -14.78 14.77 0.27
C HIS A 161 -15.33 15.90 1.13
N GLU A 162 -16.65 15.94 1.28
CA GLU A 162 -17.35 17.04 1.95
C GLU A 162 -16.93 17.20 3.43
N VAL A 163 -16.91 18.46 3.91
CA VAL A 163 -16.54 18.81 5.29
C VAL A 163 -17.41 18.12 6.35
N LYS A 164 -18.67 17.78 6.03
CA LYS A 164 -19.53 17.00 6.94
C LYS A 164 -18.96 15.62 7.29
N TYR A 165 -18.06 15.09 6.45
CA TYR A 165 -17.39 13.82 6.67
C TYR A 165 -16.02 13.99 7.35
N CYS A 166 -15.21 14.95 6.91
CA CYS A 166 -13.83 15.12 7.36
C CYS A 166 -13.61 16.21 8.42
N GLY A 167 -14.61 17.02 8.74
CA GLY A 167 -14.60 18.01 9.83
C GLY A 167 -13.78 19.28 9.61
N LYS A 168 -12.90 19.32 8.61
CA LYS A 168 -12.07 20.50 8.28
C LYS A 168 -11.96 20.68 6.77
N SER A 169 -12.01 21.93 6.32
CA SER A 169 -11.72 22.32 4.93
C SER A 169 -10.25 22.11 4.57
N ALA A 170 -9.93 22.08 3.27
CA ALA A 170 -8.54 21.96 2.81
C ALA A 170 -7.74 23.21 3.17
N ARG A 171 -8.36 24.39 3.11
CA ARG A 171 -7.78 25.66 3.54
C ARG A 171 -7.35 25.64 5.02
N GLU A 172 -8.20 25.11 5.90
CA GLU A 172 -7.87 24.99 7.33
C GLU A 172 -6.69 24.05 7.57
N LYS A 173 -6.67 22.89 6.89
CA LYS A 173 -5.57 21.93 6.97
C LYS A 173 -4.25 22.51 6.45
N LEU A 174 -4.30 23.23 5.32
CA LEU A 174 -3.14 23.92 4.76
C LEU A 174 -2.56 24.96 5.71
N ARG A 175 -3.40 25.69 6.46
CA ARG A 175 -2.93 26.63 7.48
C ARG A 175 -2.13 25.91 8.57
N GLU A 176 -2.68 24.82 9.12
CA GLU A 176 -2.01 24.02 10.17
C GLU A 176 -0.69 23.42 9.65
N VAL A 177 -0.67 22.92 8.41
CA VAL A 177 0.55 22.40 7.77
C VAL A 177 1.61 23.49 7.62
N ARG A 178 1.23 24.69 7.16
CA ARG A 178 2.17 25.82 7.02
C ARG A 178 2.71 26.32 8.36
N GLU A 179 1.92 26.26 9.42
CA GLU A 179 2.41 26.56 10.78
C GLU A 179 3.50 25.58 11.20
N GLU A 180 3.34 24.30 10.92
CA GLU A 180 4.36 23.28 11.23
C GLU A 180 5.58 23.40 10.31
N MET A 181 5.39 23.69 9.03
CA MET A 181 6.50 23.99 8.09
C MET A 181 7.38 25.13 8.63
N LYS A 182 6.77 26.22 9.15
CA LYS A 182 7.50 27.34 9.75
C LYS A 182 8.34 26.92 10.96
N LYS A 183 7.80 26.06 11.84
CA LYS A 183 8.54 25.54 13.01
C LYS A 183 9.75 24.70 12.59
N LEU A 184 9.63 23.97 11.48
CA LEU A 184 10.71 23.17 10.89
C LEU A 184 11.65 24.00 10.00
N GLY A 185 11.40 25.30 9.84
CA GLY A 185 12.22 26.19 9.01
C GLY A 185 12.14 25.90 7.51
N ALA A 186 11.05 25.28 7.03
CA ALA A 186 10.84 24.93 5.63
C ALA A 186 9.90 25.91 4.91
N ASN A 187 10.23 26.24 3.66
CA ASN A 187 9.42 27.11 2.79
C ASN A 187 8.55 26.29 1.82
N ASN A 188 9.02 25.09 1.46
CA ASN A 188 8.39 24.18 0.53
C ASN A 188 8.21 22.82 1.20
N TYR A 189 7.10 22.14 0.93
CA TYR A 189 6.84 20.78 1.40
C TYR A 189 6.28 19.94 0.26
N ILE A 190 7.00 18.88 -0.08
CA ILE A 190 6.65 17.95 -1.15
C ILE A 190 6.03 16.71 -0.51
N ILE A 191 4.88 16.29 -1.03
CA ILE A 191 4.16 15.10 -0.55
C ILE A 191 3.90 14.19 -1.74
N ALA A 192 4.25 12.91 -1.60
CA ALA A 192 3.99 11.88 -2.60
C ALA A 192 2.99 10.81 -2.14
N SER A 193 2.87 10.57 -0.84
CA SER A 193 1.92 9.59 -0.31
C SER A 193 0.47 10.00 -0.57
N LEU A 194 -0.28 9.11 -1.20
CA LEU A 194 -1.59 9.41 -1.75
C LEU A 194 -2.66 9.67 -0.68
N ASP A 195 -2.55 8.99 0.46
CA ASP A 195 -3.46 9.14 1.59
C ASP A 195 -3.27 10.48 2.31
N ASP A 196 -2.02 10.96 2.40
CA ASP A 196 -1.69 12.30 2.89
C ASP A 196 -2.27 13.39 1.98
N ILE A 197 -2.13 13.24 0.66
CA ILE A 197 -2.65 14.19 -0.33
C ILE A 197 -4.19 14.20 -0.31
N ALA A 198 -4.80 13.01 -0.31
CA ALA A 198 -6.24 12.85 -0.21
C ALA A 198 -6.80 13.50 1.05
N TRP A 199 -6.13 13.34 2.20
CA TRP A 199 -6.51 13.98 3.45
C TRP A 199 -6.34 15.50 3.39
N LEU A 200 -5.21 16.00 2.88
CA LEU A 200 -4.87 17.42 2.87
C LEU A 200 -5.86 18.23 2.02
N TYR A 201 -6.18 17.74 0.82
CA TYR A 201 -7.02 18.44 -0.14
C TYR A 201 -8.49 18.01 -0.14
N ASN A 202 -8.89 17.13 0.77
CA ASN A 202 -10.26 16.59 0.81
C ASN A 202 -10.70 16.03 -0.55
N ILE A 203 -9.84 15.24 -1.19
CA ILE A 203 -10.13 14.56 -2.45
C ILE A 203 -10.11 13.05 -2.22
N ARG A 204 -10.89 12.31 -2.99
CA ARG A 204 -10.88 10.85 -3.02
C ARG A 204 -11.00 10.37 -4.46
N GLY A 205 -10.59 9.14 -4.69
CA GLY A 205 -10.61 8.50 -6.01
C GLY A 205 -10.75 7.00 -5.89
N ASN A 206 -10.40 6.30 -6.95
CA ASN A 206 -10.41 4.84 -7.00
C ASN A 206 -9.24 4.31 -7.86
N ASP A 207 -8.13 5.05 -7.93
CA ASP A 207 -6.99 4.67 -8.77
C ASP A 207 -6.27 3.42 -8.24
N VAL A 208 -6.33 3.19 -6.93
CA VAL A 208 -5.77 2.03 -6.26
C VAL A 208 -6.92 1.22 -5.71
N LYS A 209 -6.97 -0.09 -6.05
CA LYS A 209 -8.04 -0.97 -5.57
C LYS A 209 -8.10 -0.92 -4.05
N CYS A 210 -9.33 -0.87 -3.51
CA CYS A 210 -9.64 -0.82 -2.08
C CYS A 210 -9.20 0.46 -1.33
N ASN A 211 -8.40 1.33 -1.97
CA ASN A 211 -7.82 2.51 -1.35
C ASN A 211 -8.36 3.76 -2.07
N PRO A 212 -9.20 4.59 -1.42
CA PRO A 212 -9.95 5.65 -2.09
C PRO A 212 -9.09 6.89 -2.40
N VAL A 213 -8.01 6.71 -3.15
CA VAL A 213 -6.98 7.71 -3.43
C VAL A 213 -6.88 8.02 -4.93
N VAL A 214 -6.20 9.12 -5.24
CA VAL A 214 -5.94 9.59 -6.61
C VAL A 214 -4.44 9.70 -6.79
N LEU A 215 -3.86 9.05 -7.81
CA LEU A 215 -2.44 9.17 -8.16
C LEU A 215 -2.09 10.64 -8.39
N SER A 216 -1.27 11.20 -7.49
CA SER A 216 -0.98 12.63 -7.47
C SER A 216 0.25 12.96 -6.63
N TYR A 217 0.76 14.17 -6.81
CA TYR A 217 1.74 14.80 -5.90
C TYR A 217 1.19 16.11 -5.36
N ALA A 218 1.66 16.53 -4.19
CA ALA A 218 1.38 17.85 -3.64
C ALA A 218 2.66 18.65 -3.42
N LEU A 219 2.59 19.95 -3.71
CA LEU A 219 3.60 20.94 -3.33
C LEU A 219 2.91 22.04 -2.54
N VAL A 220 3.21 22.12 -1.25
CA VAL A 220 2.76 23.21 -0.38
C VAL A 220 3.90 24.21 -0.23
N LYS A 221 3.62 25.48 -0.56
CA LYS A 221 4.49 26.62 -0.29
C LYS A 221 3.90 27.48 0.82
N GLU A 222 4.63 28.53 1.22
CA GLU A 222 4.18 29.47 2.24
C GLU A 222 2.79 30.06 1.99
N ASN A 223 2.48 30.40 0.74
CA ASN A 223 1.21 31.05 0.37
C ASN A 223 0.43 30.29 -0.72
N GLU A 224 1.06 29.35 -1.40
CA GLU A 224 0.48 28.60 -2.52
C GLU A 224 0.39 27.11 -2.20
N ALA A 225 -0.53 26.39 -2.84
CA ALA A 225 -0.62 24.94 -2.75
C ALA A 225 -1.00 24.38 -4.13
N TYR A 226 -0.32 23.31 -4.54
CA TYR A 226 -0.46 22.72 -5.86
C TYR A 226 -0.75 21.22 -5.75
N LEU A 227 -1.72 20.76 -6.54
CA LEU A 227 -2.05 19.36 -6.75
C LEU A 227 -1.64 18.97 -8.18
N TYR A 228 -0.61 18.12 -8.31
CA TYR A 228 -0.16 17.57 -9.58
C TYR A 228 -0.89 16.26 -9.85
N VAL A 229 -1.76 16.24 -10.85
CA VAL A 229 -2.69 15.13 -11.10
C VAL A 229 -3.09 15.07 -12.57
N ASP A 230 -3.61 13.93 -13.03
CA ASP A 230 -4.33 13.89 -14.31
C ASP A 230 -5.62 14.72 -14.18
N LYS A 231 -5.61 15.91 -14.80
CA LYS A 231 -6.73 16.86 -14.76
C LYS A 231 -8.02 16.29 -15.32
N SER A 232 -7.96 15.29 -16.21
CA SER A 232 -9.15 14.65 -16.77
C SER A 232 -10.01 13.93 -15.72
N LYS A 233 -9.45 13.67 -14.52
CA LYS A 233 -10.15 13.07 -13.37
C LYS A 233 -11.09 14.05 -12.66
N PHE A 234 -10.94 15.35 -12.91
CA PHE A 234 -11.68 16.42 -12.24
C PHE A 234 -12.65 17.11 -13.22
N THR A 235 -13.77 17.59 -12.69
CA THR A 235 -14.67 18.47 -13.44
C THR A 235 -14.24 19.93 -13.24
N SER A 236 -14.63 20.83 -14.16
CA SER A 236 -14.33 22.27 -14.03
C SER A 236 -14.88 22.87 -12.72
N LYS A 237 -16.03 22.38 -12.25
CA LYS A 237 -16.61 22.78 -10.96
C LYS A 237 -15.72 22.36 -9.78
N MET A 238 -15.18 21.15 -9.80
CA MET A 238 -14.26 20.70 -8.75
C MET A 238 -12.94 21.47 -8.77
N GLU A 239 -12.43 21.81 -9.95
CA GLU A 239 -11.23 22.64 -10.08
C GLU A 239 -11.47 24.05 -9.50
N GLU A 240 -12.64 24.64 -9.74
CA GLU A 240 -13.04 25.92 -9.13
C GLU A 240 -13.20 25.82 -7.61
N GLU A 241 -13.83 24.76 -7.09
CA GLU A 241 -13.97 24.53 -5.65
C GLU A 241 -12.61 24.34 -4.96
N LEU A 242 -11.68 23.60 -5.57
CA LEU A 242 -10.31 23.45 -5.07
C LEU A 242 -9.53 24.76 -5.12
N LEU A 243 -9.70 25.55 -6.18
CA LEU A 243 -9.10 26.88 -6.28
C LEU A 243 -9.61 27.80 -5.16
N ASN A 244 -10.91 27.75 -4.86
CA ASN A 244 -11.51 28.46 -3.75
C ASN A 244 -10.95 27.99 -2.40
N GLU A 245 -10.56 26.73 -2.26
CA GLU A 245 -9.84 26.22 -1.08
C GLU A 245 -8.34 26.60 -1.05
N GLY A 246 -7.83 27.26 -2.10
CA GLY A 246 -6.43 27.68 -2.24
C GLY A 246 -5.52 26.62 -2.86
N VAL A 247 -6.08 25.66 -3.60
CA VAL A 247 -5.37 24.55 -4.25
C VAL A 247 -5.43 24.70 -5.77
N THR A 248 -4.27 24.80 -6.42
CA THR A 248 -4.17 24.91 -7.88
C THR A 248 -3.83 23.56 -8.51
N LEU A 249 -4.60 23.14 -9.53
CA LEU A 249 -4.33 21.90 -10.25
C LEU A 249 -3.24 22.11 -11.32
N LYS A 250 -2.28 21.19 -11.35
CA LYS A 250 -1.20 21.07 -12.33
C LYS A 250 -1.18 19.65 -12.91
N SER A 251 -0.54 19.46 -14.05
CA SER A 251 -0.47 18.14 -14.68
C SER A 251 0.48 17.24 -13.88
N TYR A 252 0.15 15.95 -13.78
CA TYR A 252 0.91 14.97 -12.99
C TYR A 252 2.43 15.01 -13.28
N ASP A 253 2.81 15.06 -14.56
CA ASP A 253 4.20 15.00 -15.00
C ASP A 253 5.00 16.31 -14.77
N GLU A 254 4.32 17.41 -14.40
CA GLU A 254 4.99 18.71 -14.19
C GLU A 254 5.77 18.77 -12.86
N ILE A 255 5.56 17.82 -11.95
CA ILE A 255 6.15 17.86 -10.60
C ILE A 255 7.68 17.93 -10.63
N GLY A 256 8.35 17.12 -11.47
CA GLY A 256 9.82 17.09 -11.55
C GLY A 256 10.41 18.45 -11.95
N ASN A 257 9.78 19.10 -12.93
CA ASN A 257 10.18 20.44 -13.37
C ASN A 257 9.86 21.52 -12.34
N ALA A 258 8.76 21.37 -11.61
CA ALA A 258 8.40 22.31 -10.56
C ALA A 258 9.38 22.27 -9.39
N ILE A 259 9.83 21.08 -8.99
CA ILE A 259 10.76 20.92 -7.86
C ILE A 259 12.21 21.24 -8.21
N SER A 260 12.61 21.09 -9.48
CA SER A 260 13.98 21.42 -9.92
C SER A 260 14.28 22.93 -9.89
N ASN A 261 13.27 23.78 -9.75
CA ASN A 261 13.40 25.23 -9.69
C ASN A 261 12.98 25.81 -8.32
N LEU A 262 12.89 24.98 -7.28
CA LEU A 262 12.59 25.46 -5.93
C LEU A 262 13.81 26.12 -5.29
N GLU A 263 13.56 27.26 -4.68
CA GLU A 263 14.48 27.97 -3.81
C GLU A 263 14.02 27.84 -2.35
N GLY A 264 14.94 28.02 -1.40
CA GLY A 264 14.67 27.91 0.03
C GLY A 264 14.64 26.46 0.54
N LYS A 265 14.25 26.28 1.81
CA LYS A 265 14.26 24.97 2.48
C LYS A 265 13.10 24.09 2.02
N ILE A 266 13.38 22.82 1.73
CA ILE A 266 12.44 21.85 1.15
C ILE A 266 12.26 20.70 2.13
N LEU A 267 11.05 20.56 2.67
CA LEU A 267 10.65 19.46 3.53
C LEU A 267 10.26 18.25 2.68
N ILE A 268 10.81 17.08 3.01
CA ILE A 268 10.44 15.79 2.42
C ILE A 268 10.37 14.69 3.49
N ASP A 269 9.54 13.69 3.25
CA ASP A 269 9.63 12.41 3.96
C ASP A 269 10.48 11.42 3.14
N PRO A 270 11.66 11.00 3.63
CA PRO A 270 12.56 10.16 2.86
C PRO A 270 12.00 8.76 2.58
N ASN A 271 10.97 8.31 3.31
CA ASN A 271 10.33 7.02 3.09
C ASN A 271 9.17 7.10 2.08
N LYS A 272 8.79 8.31 1.64
CA LYS A 272 7.64 8.53 0.74
C LYS A 272 8.02 9.21 -0.56
N ILE A 273 9.03 10.08 -0.56
CA ILE A 273 9.57 10.67 -1.79
C ILE A 273 10.44 9.64 -2.51
N SER A 274 10.33 9.60 -3.83
CA SER A 274 11.13 8.70 -4.66
C SER A 274 12.52 9.24 -4.95
N ALA A 275 13.46 8.34 -5.23
CA ALA A 275 14.83 8.66 -5.65
C ALA A 275 14.85 9.61 -6.86
N TYR A 276 13.94 9.40 -7.82
CA TYR A 276 13.78 10.27 -9.00
C TYR A 276 13.45 11.72 -8.62
N LEU A 277 12.46 11.93 -7.75
CA LEU A 277 12.08 13.29 -7.32
C LEU A 277 13.19 13.92 -6.48
N TYR A 278 13.87 13.14 -5.65
CA TYR A 278 15.03 13.59 -4.89
C TYR A 278 16.16 14.10 -5.80
N GLU A 279 16.46 13.38 -6.89
CA GLU A 279 17.48 13.81 -7.84
C GLU A 279 17.09 15.05 -8.65
N CYS A 280 15.80 15.27 -8.88
CA CYS A 280 15.31 16.49 -9.51
C CYS A 280 15.61 17.76 -8.68
N ILE A 281 15.77 17.63 -7.35
CA ILE A 281 16.12 18.76 -6.47
C ILE A 281 17.58 19.15 -6.71
N LYS A 282 17.82 20.41 -7.11
CA LYS A 282 19.16 20.91 -7.44
C LYS A 282 20.08 20.99 -6.22
N ASP A 283 19.65 21.70 -5.18
CA ASP A 283 20.45 21.91 -3.97
C ASP A 283 19.97 21.00 -2.83
N LYS A 284 20.62 19.84 -2.71
CA LYS A 284 20.33 18.86 -1.66
C LYS A 284 20.59 19.41 -0.25
N ASN A 285 21.40 20.47 -0.07
CA ASN A 285 21.66 21.08 1.24
C ASN A 285 20.45 21.84 1.81
N ASN A 286 19.45 22.10 0.96
CA ASN A 286 18.21 22.74 1.38
C ASN A 286 17.13 21.76 1.84
N ILE A 287 17.40 20.46 1.76
CA ILE A 287 16.46 19.43 2.16
C ILE A 287 16.41 19.33 3.68
N VAL A 288 15.18 19.31 4.21
CA VAL A 288 14.86 18.99 5.61
C VAL A 288 14.11 17.66 5.57
N GLU A 289 14.71 16.62 6.14
CA GLU A 289 14.10 15.29 6.19
C GLU A 289 13.26 15.14 7.45
N PHE A 290 11.98 14.85 7.27
CA PHE A 290 11.03 14.72 8.37
C PHE A 290 9.85 13.86 7.93
N GLY A 291 9.37 12.97 8.81
CA GLY A 291 8.15 12.22 8.53
C GLY A 291 6.97 13.15 8.28
N ASN A 292 6.11 12.82 7.31
CA ASN A 292 5.06 13.71 6.82
C ASN A 292 4.27 14.42 7.94
N ILE A 293 4.17 15.76 7.86
CA ILE A 293 3.36 16.59 8.79
C ILE A 293 1.90 16.11 8.78
N THR A 294 1.36 15.89 7.57
CA THR A 294 0.00 15.43 7.33
C THR A 294 -0.28 14.09 7.98
N THR A 295 0.69 13.17 8.03
CA THR A 295 0.54 11.87 8.69
C THR A 295 0.34 12.04 10.20
N LYS A 296 1.07 12.96 10.83
CA LYS A 296 0.89 13.27 12.26
C LYS A 296 -0.49 13.87 12.54
N PHE A 297 -0.96 14.76 11.69
CA PHE A 297 -2.28 15.38 11.86
C PHE A 297 -3.43 14.39 11.62
N LYS A 298 -3.40 13.64 10.52
CA LYS A 298 -4.47 12.67 10.20
C LYS A 298 -4.48 11.44 11.10
N ALA A 299 -3.40 11.17 11.84
CA ALA A 299 -3.38 10.12 12.86
C ALA A 299 -4.40 10.42 13.97
N ILE A 300 -4.58 11.68 14.35
CA ILE A 300 -5.50 12.13 15.40
C ILE A 300 -6.80 12.62 14.76
N LYS A 301 -7.86 11.81 14.86
CA LYS A 301 -9.16 12.11 14.25
C LYS A 301 -9.85 13.24 15.03
N ASN A 302 -10.44 14.19 14.31
CA ASN A 302 -11.26 15.23 14.94
C ASN A 302 -12.64 14.69 15.34
N GLU A 303 -13.42 15.46 16.11
CA GLU A 303 -14.72 15.00 16.64
C GLU A 303 -15.73 14.62 15.54
N VAL A 304 -15.70 15.29 14.39
CA VAL A 304 -16.57 14.94 13.25
C VAL A 304 -16.16 13.61 12.66
N GLU A 305 -14.85 13.40 12.42
CA GLU A 305 -14.31 12.12 11.95
C GLU A 305 -14.60 10.98 12.94
N LEU A 306 -14.47 11.22 14.25
CA LEU A 306 -14.76 10.23 15.29
C LEU A 306 -16.25 9.86 15.36
N ASP A 307 -17.15 10.83 15.32
CA ASP A 307 -18.59 10.59 15.31
C ASP A 307 -19.03 9.82 14.06
N ASN A 308 -18.49 10.19 12.90
CA ASN A 308 -18.70 9.51 11.64
C ASN A 308 -18.17 8.07 11.65
N LEU A 309 -16.97 7.84 12.16
CA LEU A 309 -16.40 6.49 12.30
C LEU A 309 -17.26 5.60 13.21
N ARG A 310 -17.80 6.11 14.32
CA ARG A 310 -18.72 5.35 15.19
C ARG A 310 -19.98 4.93 14.44
N LYS A 311 -20.59 5.83 13.67
CA LYS A 311 -21.78 5.53 12.86
C LYS A 311 -21.45 4.50 11.77
N CYS A 312 -20.32 4.67 11.10
CA CYS A 312 -19.81 3.74 10.09
C CYS A 312 -19.64 2.32 10.65
N GLN A 313 -18.95 2.18 11.77
CA GLN A 313 -18.75 0.89 12.46
C GLN A 313 -20.07 0.23 12.88
N VAL A 314 -21.07 1.00 13.32
CA VAL A 314 -22.40 0.46 13.63
C VAL A 314 -23.08 -0.10 12.37
N ARG A 315 -23.03 0.61 11.25
CA ARG A 315 -23.67 0.16 10.00
C ARG A 315 -22.97 -1.06 9.40
N ASP A 316 -21.63 -1.08 9.40
CA ASP A 316 -20.86 -2.26 8.99
C ASP A 316 -21.13 -3.46 9.91
N GLY A 317 -21.27 -3.22 11.22
CA GLY A 317 -21.68 -4.23 12.19
C GLY A 317 -23.06 -4.84 11.89
N VAL A 318 -24.01 -4.06 11.38
CA VAL A 318 -25.32 -4.57 10.94
C VAL A 318 -25.16 -5.50 9.72
N ALA A 319 -24.29 -5.16 8.76
CA ALA A 319 -24.00 -6.05 7.63
C ALA A 319 -23.39 -7.38 8.11
N MET A 320 -22.44 -7.33 9.05
CA MET A 320 -21.81 -8.52 9.63
C MET A 320 -22.81 -9.41 10.40
N VAL A 321 -23.75 -8.82 11.16
CA VAL A 321 -24.80 -9.58 11.85
C VAL A 321 -25.77 -10.22 10.86
N LYS A 322 -26.15 -9.52 9.79
CA LYS A 322 -26.98 -10.08 8.71
C LYS A 322 -26.28 -11.24 8.02
N PHE A 323 -24.98 -11.10 7.74
CA PHE A 323 -24.16 -12.15 7.16
C PHE A 323 -24.09 -13.36 8.08
N MET A 324 -23.80 -13.17 9.38
CA MET A 324 -23.80 -14.24 10.36
C MET A 324 -25.12 -15.01 10.40
N LYS A 325 -26.25 -14.29 10.36
CA LYS A 325 -27.58 -14.92 10.30
C LYS A 325 -27.76 -15.71 9.01
N TRP A 326 -27.47 -15.11 7.86
CA TRP A 326 -27.57 -15.78 6.57
C TRP A 326 -26.71 -17.05 6.53
N LEU A 327 -25.45 -16.97 6.95
CA LEU A 327 -24.52 -18.10 6.96
C LEU A 327 -25.07 -19.24 7.83
N LYS A 328 -25.49 -18.94 9.07
CA LYS A 328 -26.04 -19.96 10.00
C LYS A 328 -27.34 -20.58 9.53
N ASP A 329 -28.18 -19.81 8.84
CA ASP A 329 -29.46 -20.31 8.35
C ASP A 329 -29.30 -21.22 7.12
N ASN A 330 -28.18 -21.10 6.38
CA ASN A 330 -27.99 -21.72 5.06
C ASN A 330 -26.87 -22.76 4.99
N ILE A 331 -25.89 -22.74 5.90
CA ILE A 331 -24.80 -23.73 5.91
C ILE A 331 -25.35 -25.17 5.95
N GLY A 332 -24.90 -26.01 5.02
CA GLY A 332 -25.39 -27.40 4.87
C GLY A 332 -26.77 -27.54 4.21
N LYS A 333 -27.45 -26.44 3.85
CA LYS A 333 -28.74 -26.45 3.12
C LYS A 333 -28.61 -26.01 1.67
N ILE A 334 -27.70 -25.08 1.42
CA ILE A 334 -27.30 -24.65 0.08
C ILE A 334 -25.78 -24.75 -0.04
N GLU A 335 -25.28 -24.76 -1.28
CA GLU A 335 -23.85 -24.65 -1.52
C GLU A 335 -23.37 -23.23 -1.22
N ILE A 336 -22.34 -23.12 -0.39
CA ILE A 336 -21.65 -21.87 -0.07
C ILE A 336 -20.17 -22.16 -0.21
N SER A 337 -19.47 -21.45 -1.08
CA SER A 337 -18.01 -21.43 -1.17
C SER A 337 -17.41 -20.21 -0.48
N GLU A 338 -16.08 -20.20 -0.31
CA GLU A 338 -15.32 -19.06 0.23
C GLU A 338 -15.56 -17.78 -0.57
N ILE A 339 -15.54 -17.87 -1.91
CA ILE A 339 -15.86 -16.74 -2.79
C ILE A 339 -17.32 -16.30 -2.57
N SER A 340 -18.28 -17.22 -2.62
CA SER A 340 -19.70 -16.85 -2.48
C SER A 340 -20.04 -16.26 -1.10
N ALA A 341 -19.32 -16.66 -0.05
CA ALA A 341 -19.46 -16.07 1.28
C ALA A 341 -18.93 -14.63 1.32
N SER A 342 -17.79 -14.38 0.65
CA SER A 342 -17.21 -13.05 0.49
C SER A 342 -18.15 -12.13 -0.29
N ASP A 343 -18.62 -12.58 -1.45
CA ASP A 343 -19.58 -11.87 -2.30
C ASP A 343 -20.86 -11.51 -1.54
N LYS A 344 -21.37 -12.45 -0.72
CA LYS A 344 -22.56 -12.20 0.07
C LYS A 344 -22.36 -11.13 1.14
N LEU A 345 -21.19 -11.09 1.78
CA LEU A 345 -20.90 -10.05 2.76
C LEU A 345 -20.75 -8.69 2.09
N GLU A 346 -20.12 -8.62 0.92
CA GLU A 346 -20.04 -7.39 0.13
C GLU A 346 -21.42 -6.90 -0.32
N GLU A 347 -22.28 -7.80 -0.82
CA GLU A 347 -23.67 -7.50 -1.18
C GLU A 347 -24.39 -6.82 0.00
N LEU A 348 -24.25 -7.37 1.21
CA LEU A 348 -24.89 -6.84 2.42
C LEU A 348 -24.34 -5.46 2.83
N ARG A 349 -23.05 -5.20 2.62
CA ARG A 349 -22.43 -3.88 2.83
C ARG A 349 -22.91 -2.86 1.80
N SER A 350 -23.06 -3.27 0.54
CA SER A 350 -23.47 -2.39 -0.56
C SER A 350 -24.90 -1.83 -0.42
N LEU A 351 -25.70 -2.39 0.49
CA LEU A 351 -27.02 -1.85 0.83
C LEU A 351 -26.95 -0.49 1.56
N ASP A 352 -25.79 -0.14 2.14
CA ASP A 352 -25.55 1.18 2.73
C ASP A 352 -25.28 2.23 1.64
N LYS A 353 -25.98 3.35 1.70
CA LYS A 353 -25.86 4.45 0.72
C LYS A 353 -24.50 5.13 0.73
N LEU A 354 -23.76 5.03 1.83
CA LEU A 354 -22.44 5.62 1.99
C LEU A 354 -21.32 4.66 1.56
N PHE A 355 -21.63 3.40 1.26
CA PHE A 355 -20.65 2.40 0.82
C PHE A 355 -19.97 2.82 -0.50
N LYS A 356 -18.66 2.59 -0.56
CA LYS A 356 -17.78 2.94 -1.69
C LYS A 356 -16.91 1.78 -2.18
N GLY A 357 -17.12 0.58 -1.66
CA GLY A 357 -16.35 -0.62 -2.00
C GLY A 357 -15.70 -1.24 -0.78
N ILE A 358 -15.06 -2.39 -0.95
CA ILE A 358 -14.30 -3.08 0.10
C ILE A 358 -13.01 -2.31 0.44
N SER A 359 -12.55 -2.39 1.69
CA SER A 359 -11.30 -1.75 2.14
C SER A 359 -10.05 -2.61 1.93
N PHE A 360 -10.23 -3.90 1.64
CA PHE A 360 -9.23 -4.86 1.18
C PHE A 360 -9.96 -6.09 0.62
N GLU A 361 -9.25 -6.96 -0.11
CA GLU A 361 -9.82 -8.24 -0.56
C GLU A 361 -10.26 -9.06 0.63
N THR A 362 -11.50 -9.54 0.62
CA THR A 362 -12.00 -10.35 1.75
C THR A 362 -11.21 -11.64 1.85
N ILE A 363 -10.70 -11.92 3.04
CA ILE A 363 -10.06 -13.17 3.40
C ILE A 363 -11.16 -14.08 3.94
N ALA A 364 -11.59 -15.05 3.15
CA ALA A 364 -12.55 -16.07 3.58
C ALA A 364 -11.86 -17.43 3.53
N GLY A 365 -11.44 -17.94 4.69
CA GLY A 365 -10.69 -19.19 4.79
C GLY A 365 -11.42 -20.25 5.61
N HIS A 366 -11.69 -21.40 5.01
CA HIS A 366 -12.20 -22.58 5.68
C HIS A 366 -11.09 -23.61 5.93
N LYS A 367 -11.08 -24.22 7.12
CA LYS A 367 -10.07 -25.21 7.55
C LYS A 367 -8.63 -24.72 7.31
N GLU A 368 -7.82 -25.46 6.54
CA GLU A 368 -6.43 -25.15 6.23
C GLU A 368 -6.26 -23.76 5.59
N HIS A 369 -7.26 -23.28 4.85
CA HIS A 369 -7.20 -21.94 4.28
C HIS A 369 -7.27 -20.84 5.35
N GLY A 370 -7.97 -21.11 6.46
CA GLY A 370 -8.04 -20.21 7.61
C GLY A 370 -6.71 -20.08 8.38
N ALA A 371 -5.73 -20.95 8.12
CA ALA A 371 -4.39 -20.86 8.72
C ALA A 371 -3.43 -19.95 7.93
N MET A 372 -3.81 -19.50 6.73
CA MET A 372 -2.99 -18.63 5.88
C MET A 372 -3.39 -17.16 6.09
N MET A 373 -2.47 -16.35 6.62
CA MET A 373 -2.79 -15.00 7.12
C MET A 373 -3.41 -14.05 6.09
N HIS A 374 -2.98 -14.12 4.83
CA HIS A 374 -3.41 -13.24 3.73
C HIS A 374 -4.01 -14.05 2.57
N TYR A 375 -4.75 -15.11 2.89
CA TYR A 375 -5.43 -15.92 1.88
C TYR A 375 -6.52 -15.13 1.16
N SER A 376 -6.58 -15.26 -0.16
CA SER A 376 -7.73 -14.84 -0.95
C SER A 376 -8.05 -15.96 -1.93
N ALA A 377 -9.29 -16.44 -1.88
CA ALA A 377 -9.72 -17.53 -2.72
C ALA A 377 -9.68 -17.13 -4.21
N THR A 378 -9.04 -17.96 -5.04
CA THR A 378 -9.15 -17.87 -6.49
C THR A 378 -10.18 -18.87 -6.99
N LYS A 379 -10.55 -18.81 -8.27
CA LYS A 379 -11.44 -19.81 -8.86
C LYS A 379 -10.87 -21.23 -8.75
N GLU A 380 -9.55 -21.35 -8.71
CA GLU A 380 -8.84 -22.61 -8.60
C GLU A 380 -8.74 -23.12 -7.16
N SER A 381 -8.74 -22.22 -6.16
CA SER A 381 -8.66 -22.57 -4.73
C SER A 381 -9.99 -22.49 -3.99
N ASP A 382 -11.08 -22.06 -4.63
CA ASP A 382 -12.38 -21.83 -4.00
C ASP A 382 -12.92 -23.11 -3.34
N TYR A 383 -12.99 -23.10 -2.01
CA TYR A 383 -13.43 -24.26 -1.23
C TYR A 383 -14.90 -24.15 -0.85
N THR A 384 -15.68 -25.22 -1.06
CA THR A 384 -17.07 -25.32 -0.58
C THR A 384 -17.11 -25.53 0.93
N LEU A 385 -17.74 -24.61 1.66
CA LEU A 385 -17.86 -24.65 3.11
C LEU A 385 -18.60 -25.90 3.59
N GLU A 386 -18.03 -26.57 4.58
CA GLU A 386 -18.67 -27.71 5.23
C GLU A 386 -19.32 -27.29 6.56
N PRO A 387 -20.40 -27.97 7.01
CA PRO A 387 -21.05 -27.68 8.29
C PRO A 387 -20.25 -28.24 9.49
N ARG A 388 -18.95 -27.96 9.54
CA ARG A 388 -18.01 -28.34 10.62
C ARG A 388 -16.84 -27.36 10.68
N GLY A 389 -16.14 -27.30 11.81
CA GLY A 389 -14.97 -26.43 11.94
C GLY A 389 -15.29 -24.94 11.84
N PHE A 390 -14.32 -24.17 11.37
CA PHE A 390 -14.39 -22.71 11.29
C PHE A 390 -14.47 -22.18 9.86
N LEU A 391 -15.12 -21.03 9.71
CA LEU A 391 -14.87 -20.08 8.63
C LEU A 391 -14.27 -18.81 9.24
N LEU A 392 -13.04 -18.47 8.87
CA LEU A 392 -12.46 -17.16 9.16
C LEU A 392 -12.87 -16.20 8.05
N ILE A 393 -13.45 -15.07 8.41
CA ILE A 393 -13.70 -13.95 7.51
C ILE A 393 -12.96 -12.74 8.06
N ASP A 394 -11.97 -12.25 7.33
CA ASP A 394 -11.39 -10.93 7.52
C ASP A 394 -11.82 -10.01 6.39
N SER A 395 -12.43 -8.88 6.73
CA SER A 395 -13.05 -8.04 5.70
C SER A 395 -13.33 -6.63 6.20
N GLY A 396 -13.52 -5.70 5.28
CA GLY A 396 -13.93 -4.34 5.63
C GLY A 396 -14.54 -3.58 4.46
N GLY A 397 -15.10 -2.42 4.77
CA GLY A 397 -15.71 -1.53 3.78
C GLY A 397 -15.13 -0.11 3.84
N GLN A 398 -15.07 0.52 2.68
CA GLN A 398 -14.91 1.96 2.53
C GLN A 398 -16.29 2.62 2.49
N TYR A 399 -16.46 3.65 3.31
CA TYR A 399 -17.67 4.47 3.37
C TYR A 399 -17.26 5.94 3.28
N LEU A 400 -18.16 6.81 2.81
CA LEU A 400 -17.90 8.25 2.77
C LEU A 400 -17.51 8.84 4.13
N ASP A 401 -17.94 8.21 5.22
CA ASP A 401 -17.76 8.67 6.60
C ASP A 401 -16.85 7.75 7.43
N GLY A 402 -16.17 6.77 6.82
CA GLY A 402 -15.25 5.91 7.55
C GLY A 402 -14.75 4.70 6.78
N THR A 403 -13.74 4.03 7.34
CA THR A 403 -13.19 2.77 6.84
C THR A 403 -13.32 1.73 7.94
N THR A 404 -13.74 0.51 7.61
CA THR A 404 -13.81 -0.61 8.55
C THR A 404 -12.83 -1.71 8.20
N ASP A 405 -12.50 -2.48 9.23
CA ASP A 405 -11.66 -3.66 9.20
C ASP A 405 -12.09 -4.53 10.37
N ILE A 406 -12.56 -5.74 10.07
CA ILE A 406 -13.14 -6.66 11.05
C ILE A 406 -12.95 -8.11 10.65
N THR A 407 -12.27 -8.84 11.53
CA THR A 407 -12.18 -10.30 11.46
C THR A 407 -13.19 -10.98 12.40
N ARG A 408 -13.84 -12.04 11.93
CA ARG A 408 -14.60 -12.99 12.76
C ARG A 408 -14.35 -14.42 12.31
N THR A 409 -14.22 -15.31 13.29
CA THR A 409 -14.17 -16.75 13.06
C THR A 409 -15.53 -17.36 13.44
N PHE A 410 -16.26 -17.82 12.43
CA PHE A 410 -17.60 -18.41 12.58
C PHE A 410 -17.49 -19.91 12.80
N VAL A 411 -18.22 -20.43 13.80
CA VAL A 411 -18.40 -21.87 14.01
C VAL A 411 -19.47 -22.36 13.05
N LEU A 412 -19.11 -23.29 12.16
CA LEU A 412 -20.02 -23.86 11.17
C LEU A 412 -20.65 -25.18 11.61
N GLY A 413 -20.10 -25.82 12.65
CA GLY A 413 -20.62 -27.07 13.21
C GLY A 413 -19.79 -27.57 14.39
N GLU A 414 -19.53 -28.87 14.44
CA GLU A 414 -18.71 -29.47 15.50
C GLU A 414 -17.25 -28.98 15.41
N LEU A 415 -16.64 -28.75 16.58
CA LEU A 415 -15.25 -28.36 16.74
C LEU A 415 -14.50 -29.42 17.55
N THR A 416 -13.21 -29.55 17.28
CA THR A 416 -12.25 -30.29 18.10
C THR A 416 -11.92 -29.52 19.39
N GLU A 417 -11.35 -30.22 20.38
CA GLU A 417 -10.89 -29.58 21.61
C GLU A 417 -9.72 -28.61 21.38
N GLU A 418 -8.87 -28.88 20.39
CA GLU A 418 -7.77 -28.01 19.99
C GLU A 418 -8.29 -26.69 19.40
N GLU A 419 -9.22 -26.76 18.43
CA GLU A 419 -9.88 -25.58 17.87
C GLU A 419 -10.55 -24.69 18.92
N ARG A 420 -11.25 -25.29 19.89
CA ARG A 420 -11.87 -24.55 21.00
C ARG A 420 -10.83 -23.87 21.88
N LYS A 421 -9.73 -24.58 22.20
CA LYS A 421 -8.65 -24.06 23.03
C LYS A 421 -7.96 -22.88 22.35
N ASP A 422 -7.60 -23.01 21.09
CA ASP A 422 -6.85 -22.00 20.35
C ASP A 422 -7.69 -20.74 20.13
N TYR A 423 -8.95 -20.88 19.72
CA TYR A 423 -9.88 -19.76 19.63
C TYR A 423 -10.01 -19.03 20.98
N THR A 424 -10.10 -19.77 22.08
CA THR A 424 -10.23 -19.19 23.42
C THR A 424 -8.95 -18.47 23.86
N LEU A 425 -7.76 -18.97 23.51
CA LEU A 425 -6.49 -18.31 23.80
C LEU A 425 -6.36 -16.98 23.06
N VAL A 426 -6.71 -16.94 21.76
CA VAL A 426 -6.74 -15.70 20.96
C VAL A 426 -7.74 -14.71 21.56
N LEU A 427 -8.95 -15.16 21.91
CA LEU A 427 -9.97 -14.30 22.54
C LEU A 427 -9.49 -13.72 23.88
N LYS A 428 -8.79 -14.51 24.69
CA LYS A 428 -8.18 -14.03 25.95
C LYS A 428 -7.17 -12.91 25.70
N GLY A 429 -6.30 -13.06 24.71
CA GLY A 429 -5.35 -12.02 24.31
C GLY A 429 -6.06 -10.74 23.84
N HIS A 430 -7.06 -10.88 22.96
CA HIS A 430 -7.87 -9.76 22.46
C HIS A 430 -8.56 -8.98 23.59
N ILE A 431 -9.24 -9.68 24.51
CA ILE A 431 -9.89 -9.04 25.67
C ILE A 431 -8.87 -8.42 26.61
N GLY A 432 -7.71 -9.07 26.80
CA GLY A 432 -6.60 -8.55 27.60
C GLY A 432 -6.15 -7.18 27.11
N LEU A 433 -5.88 -7.05 25.81
CA LEU A 433 -5.48 -5.78 25.20
C LEU A 433 -6.61 -4.75 25.19
N MET A 434 -7.85 -5.16 24.87
CA MET A 434 -9.02 -4.26 24.86
C MET A 434 -9.28 -3.62 26.23
N ARG A 435 -8.88 -4.30 27.31
CA ARG A 435 -9.06 -3.83 28.70
C ARG A 435 -7.78 -3.23 29.30
N ALA A 436 -6.67 -3.23 28.56
CA ALA A 436 -5.41 -2.72 29.05
C ALA A 436 -5.50 -1.22 29.32
N LYS A 437 -4.77 -0.76 30.34
CA LYS A 437 -4.57 0.66 30.63
C LYS A 437 -3.08 0.94 30.49
N PHE A 438 -2.74 2.02 29.80
CA PHE A 438 -1.37 2.43 29.57
C PHE A 438 -1.25 3.95 29.67
N LEU A 439 -0.04 4.42 29.93
CA LEU A 439 0.23 5.85 30.04
C LEU A 439 0.12 6.51 28.65
N LYS A 440 -0.35 7.76 28.63
CA LYS A 440 -0.37 8.56 27.40
C LYS A 440 1.06 8.68 26.85
N GLY A 441 1.26 8.29 25.59
CA GLY A 441 2.56 8.30 24.93
C GLY A 441 3.33 6.99 24.99
N ALA A 442 2.79 5.93 25.60
CA ALA A 442 3.39 4.60 25.53
C ALA A 442 3.43 4.09 24.07
N THR A 443 4.55 3.47 23.70
CA THR A 443 4.72 2.76 22.42
C THR A 443 4.61 1.25 22.65
N LEU A 444 4.39 0.48 21.57
CA LEU A 444 4.23 -0.97 21.62
C LEU A 444 5.47 -1.71 22.19
N ASP A 445 6.62 -1.03 22.26
CA ASP A 445 7.88 -1.58 22.79
C ASP A 445 8.06 -1.36 24.31
N GLN A 446 7.11 -0.70 24.97
CA GLN A 446 7.16 -0.47 26.41
C GLN A 446 6.30 -1.49 27.17
N PRO A 447 6.79 -2.06 28.29
CA PRO A 447 6.01 -3.00 29.07
C PRO A 447 4.70 -2.36 29.57
N LEU A 448 3.59 -3.08 29.38
CA LEU A 448 2.28 -2.73 29.95
C LEU A 448 2.38 -2.78 31.48
N ILE A 449 1.86 -1.74 32.16
CA ILE A 449 1.85 -1.62 33.63
C ILE A 449 0.73 -2.46 34.23
#